data_AF-Q9LAY5-F1
#
_entry.id   AF-Q9LAY5-F1
#
_cell.length_a   1.000
_cell.length_b   1.000
_cell.length_c   1.000
_cell.angle_alpha   90.00
_cell.angle_beta   90.00
_cell.angle_gamma   90.00
#
_symmetry.space_group_name_H-M   'P 1'
#
loop_
_entity.id
_entity.type
_entity.pdbx_description
1 polymer ?
#
loop_
_entity_poly.entity_id
_entity_poly.type
_entity_poly.pdbx_seq_one_letter_code
_entity_poly.pdbx_strand_id
1 'polypeptide(L)'
;MNKKKMILTSLASVAILGAGFVASQPTVVRAEEAPVASQSKAEKDYDAAMEKYKAAEEDLEKAEAAQRKYDEDQKKSEENEKETEEASERQQAATLKYQLKLREYLKYIQEKNKEKIAKAEKEMNEAKQEEDKEKANLNKVLAKVIPSDRELEKTRQEAEKAKKNIPELKKKVEEAKQKVDAAKQKVDAEHAKEVAPQAKIAELENQVHRLEQDLKDINESDSEDYVKEGLRAPLQSELDTKKAKLLKLEELSGKIEELDAEIAELEVQLKDAEGNNNVEAYFKEGLEKTTAEKKAELEKAEADLKKAVDEPETPAPAPAPAPAPAPTPEAPAPAPAPKPAPAPKPAPAPKPAPAPKPAPAPKPAPAPKPAPAPAPAPAPKPAPAPAPAPAPKPEKPAEKPAPAPKPETPKTGWKQENGMWYFYNT
;
A
#
# COMPACT_ATOMS: atom_id res chain seq x y z
N MET A 1 -9.09 -7.34 15.08
CA MET A 1 -9.78 -6.32 14.27
C MET A 1 -9.48 -6.59 12.80
N ASN A 2 -10.49 -6.99 12.03
CA ASN A 2 -10.38 -7.48 10.65
C ASN A 2 -10.12 -6.36 9.64
N LYS A 3 -9.08 -6.49 8.79
CA LYS A 3 -8.75 -5.58 7.67
C LYS A 3 -8.88 -6.22 6.28
N LYS A 4 -9.72 -7.24 6.11
CA LYS A 4 -9.96 -7.92 4.81
C LYS A 4 -11.35 -7.66 4.18
N LYS A 5 -12.11 -6.67 4.68
CA LYS A 5 -13.40 -6.26 4.08
C LYS A 5 -13.45 -4.74 3.88
N MET A 6 -12.76 -4.24 2.86
CA MET A 6 -13.01 -2.95 2.22
C MET A 6 -12.07 -2.88 1.02
N ILE A 7 -12.56 -3.28 -0.16
CA ILE A 7 -12.18 -2.88 -1.53
C ILE A 7 -12.88 -3.93 -2.41
N LEU A 8 -14.17 -3.72 -2.70
CA LEU A 8 -14.91 -4.29 -3.85
C LEU A 8 -16.41 -3.93 -3.78
N THR A 9 -16.74 -2.69 -3.43
CA THR A 9 -18.08 -2.13 -3.66
C THR A 9 -17.97 -0.69 -4.10
N SER A 10 -17.58 -0.48 -5.36
CA SER A 10 -17.96 0.72 -6.10
C SER A 10 -17.66 0.52 -7.58
N LEU A 11 -18.68 0.07 -8.33
CA LEU A 11 -18.93 0.43 -9.73
C LEU A 11 -20.10 -0.41 -10.26
N ALA A 12 -21.33 -0.03 -9.88
CA ALA A 12 -22.54 -0.23 -10.67
C ALA A 12 -23.75 0.35 -9.91
N SER A 13 -24.01 1.63 -10.09
CA SER A 13 -25.34 2.20 -9.87
C SER A 13 -25.55 3.22 -10.94
N VAL A 14 -26.33 2.86 -11.97
CA VAL A 14 -27.35 3.71 -12.61
C VAL A 14 -28.33 2.81 -13.40
N ALA A 15 -29.60 2.95 -13.00
CA ALA A 15 -30.87 2.80 -13.73
C ALA A 15 -31.39 1.43 -14.21
N ILE A 16 -32.39 0.98 -13.44
CA ILE A 16 -33.45 0.01 -13.70
C ILE A 16 -34.48 0.57 -14.70
N LEU A 17 -34.92 -0.26 -15.64
CA LEU A 17 -36.28 -0.34 -16.21
C LEU A 17 -36.37 -1.76 -16.82
N GLY A 18 -37.24 -2.71 -16.47
CA GLY A 18 -38.48 -2.73 -15.72
C GLY A 18 -39.43 -3.68 -16.46
N ALA A 19 -39.46 -4.97 -16.11
CA ALA A 19 -40.55 -5.90 -16.41
C ALA A 19 -40.33 -7.20 -15.62
N GLY A 20 -41.34 -7.62 -14.86
CA GLY A 20 -41.25 -8.68 -13.87
C GLY A 20 -41.10 -10.08 -14.45
N PHE A 21 -40.34 -10.92 -13.74
CA PHE A 21 -40.52 -12.36 -13.84
C PHE A 21 -40.25 -13.02 -12.48
N VAL A 22 -40.97 -14.11 -12.29
CA VAL A 22 -41.37 -14.78 -11.05
C VAL A 22 -40.20 -15.46 -10.35
N ALA A 23 -40.31 -15.51 -9.02
CA ALA A 23 -39.37 -16.11 -8.09
C ALA A 23 -39.03 -17.57 -8.41
N SER A 24 -37.75 -17.84 -8.62
CA SER A 24 -37.10 -19.12 -8.30
C SER A 24 -35.74 -18.77 -7.72
N GLN A 25 -35.55 -19.04 -6.42
CA GLN A 25 -34.25 -18.84 -5.78
C GLN A 25 -33.28 -19.88 -6.31
N PRO A 26 -32.08 -19.52 -6.81
CA PRO A 26 -31.01 -20.48 -6.92
C PRO A 26 -30.58 -20.85 -5.49
N THR A 27 -30.63 -22.14 -5.19
CA THR A 27 -29.94 -22.74 -4.04
C THR A 27 -28.52 -22.24 -4.00
N VAL A 28 -28.24 -21.31 -3.09
CA VAL A 28 -26.90 -20.89 -2.73
C VAL A 28 -26.27 -22.13 -2.10
N VAL A 29 -25.41 -22.82 -2.86
CA VAL A 29 -24.48 -23.78 -2.29
C VAL A 29 -23.68 -22.99 -1.26
N ARG A 30 -23.97 -23.30 -0.01
CA ARG A 30 -23.26 -22.79 1.15
C ARG A 30 -21.82 -23.24 0.97
N ALA A 31 -20.95 -22.29 0.62
CA ALA A 31 -19.53 -22.41 0.85
C ALA A 31 -19.35 -22.68 2.36
N GLU A 32 -19.30 -23.96 2.72
CA GLU A 32 -18.60 -24.36 3.92
C GLU A 32 -17.19 -23.80 3.79
N GLU A 33 -16.72 -23.20 4.89
CA GLU A 33 -15.42 -22.57 4.99
C GLU A 33 -14.33 -23.60 4.68
N ALA A 34 -13.96 -23.71 3.41
CA ALA A 34 -12.72 -24.34 2.99
C ALA A 34 -11.59 -23.69 3.79
N PRO A 35 -10.63 -24.48 4.30
CA PRO A 35 -9.53 -23.95 5.09
C PRO A 35 -8.89 -22.82 4.31
N VAL A 36 -8.79 -21.66 4.95
CA VAL A 36 -8.19 -20.43 4.38
C VAL A 36 -6.92 -20.84 3.67
N ALA A 37 -6.93 -20.76 2.33
CA ALA A 37 -5.78 -21.11 1.50
C ALA A 37 -4.53 -20.53 2.16
N SER A 38 -3.56 -21.40 2.46
CA SER A 38 -2.27 -20.98 3.00
C SER A 38 -1.75 -19.88 2.09
N GLN A 39 -1.54 -18.66 2.62
CA GLN A 39 -1.09 -17.52 1.82
C GLN A 39 0.02 -17.97 0.87
N SER A 40 -0.10 -17.60 -0.41
CA SER A 40 0.89 -17.99 -1.42
C SER A 40 2.28 -17.52 -1.00
N LYS A 41 3.32 -18.16 -1.54
CA LYS A 41 4.69 -17.73 -1.24
C LYS A 41 4.93 -16.27 -1.64
N ALA A 42 4.35 -15.81 -2.75
CA ALA A 42 4.48 -14.43 -3.17
C ALA A 42 3.74 -13.47 -2.22
N GLU A 43 2.56 -13.84 -1.71
CA GLU A 43 1.84 -13.06 -0.70
C GLU A 43 2.62 -12.94 0.61
N LYS A 44 3.19 -14.06 1.10
CA LYS A 44 4.07 -14.08 2.28
C LYS A 44 5.31 -13.20 2.08
N ASP A 45 5.94 -13.26 0.90
CA ASP A 45 7.10 -12.44 0.54
C ASP A 45 6.74 -10.94 0.46
N TYR A 46 5.54 -10.61 -0.05
CA TYR A 46 5.00 -9.25 -0.08
C TYR A 46 4.76 -8.69 1.32
N ASP A 47 4.10 -9.47 2.19
CA ASP A 47 3.86 -9.08 3.59
C ASP A 47 5.18 -8.86 4.33
N ALA A 48 6.16 -9.75 4.15
CA ALA A 48 7.49 -9.61 4.74
C ALA A 48 8.26 -8.37 4.21
N ALA A 49 8.10 -8.05 2.92
CA ALA A 49 8.68 -6.83 2.34
C ALA A 49 8.00 -5.56 2.89
N MET A 50 6.68 -5.59 3.05
CA MET A 50 5.90 -4.48 3.61
C MET A 50 6.28 -4.20 5.07
N GLU A 51 6.49 -5.22 5.90
CA GLU A 51 6.94 -5.03 7.28
C GLU A 51 8.34 -4.39 7.34
N LYS A 52 9.26 -4.81 6.46
CA LYS A 52 10.59 -4.18 6.35
C LYS A 52 10.52 -2.74 5.88
N TYR A 53 9.61 -2.43 4.95
CA TYR A 53 9.37 -1.07 4.48
C TYR A 53 8.84 -0.17 5.61
N LYS A 54 7.82 -0.62 6.36
CA LYS A 54 7.29 0.12 7.51
C LYS A 54 8.34 0.36 8.58
N ALA A 55 9.14 -0.65 8.90
CA ALA A 55 10.23 -0.51 9.88
C ALA A 55 11.27 0.54 9.42
N ALA A 56 11.62 0.54 8.12
CA ALA A 56 12.53 1.53 7.56
C ALA A 56 11.94 2.95 7.57
N GLU A 57 10.64 3.10 7.29
CA GLU A 57 9.94 4.40 7.41
C GLU A 57 9.91 4.89 8.86
N GLU A 58 9.61 4.01 9.81
CA GLU A 58 9.58 4.35 11.24
C GLU A 58 10.96 4.80 11.74
N ASP A 59 12.03 4.13 11.31
CA ASP A 59 13.41 4.53 11.63
C ASP A 59 13.77 5.91 11.04
N LEU A 60 13.35 6.18 9.80
CA LEU A 60 13.53 7.48 9.18
C LEU A 60 12.72 8.58 9.91
N GLU A 61 11.47 8.29 10.26
CA GLU A 61 10.60 9.21 11.00
C GLU A 61 11.19 9.55 12.37
N LYS A 62 11.69 8.56 13.12
CA LYS A 62 12.38 8.79 14.40
C LYS A 62 13.60 9.70 14.24
N ALA A 63 14.38 9.50 13.18
CA ALA A 63 15.55 10.34 12.91
C ALA A 63 15.15 11.78 12.55
N GLU A 64 14.11 11.97 11.73
CA GLU A 64 13.59 13.30 11.41
C GLU A 64 12.93 13.98 12.62
N ALA A 65 12.26 13.22 13.49
CA ALA A 65 11.68 13.73 14.74
C ALA A 65 12.74 14.24 15.73
N ALA A 66 13.89 13.57 15.82
CA ALA A 66 15.01 14.06 16.62
C ALA A 66 15.51 15.44 16.15
N GLN A 67 15.58 15.65 14.83
CA GLN A 67 15.94 16.95 14.25
C GLN A 67 14.88 18.01 14.56
N ARG A 68 13.60 17.70 14.38
CA ARG A 68 12.49 18.62 14.70
C ARG A 68 12.47 19.01 16.17
N LYS A 69 12.72 18.06 17.08
CA LYS A 69 12.78 18.32 18.51
C LYS A 69 13.90 19.30 18.86
N TYR A 70 15.09 19.11 18.29
CA TYR A 70 16.19 20.06 18.47
C TYR A 70 15.84 21.46 17.95
N ASP A 71 15.26 21.56 16.76
CA ASP A 71 14.87 22.85 16.17
C ASP A 71 13.76 23.55 17.01
N GLU A 72 12.81 22.79 17.55
CA GLU A 72 11.78 23.30 18.47
C GLU A 72 12.35 23.76 19.81
N ASP A 73 13.26 23.00 20.41
CA ASP A 73 13.87 23.33 21.69
C ASP A 73 14.78 24.56 21.56
N GLN A 74 15.52 24.69 20.45
CA GLN A 74 16.27 25.91 20.11
C GLN A 74 15.33 27.12 19.98
N LYS A 75 14.23 26.98 19.23
CA LYS A 75 13.26 28.07 19.04
C LYS A 75 12.64 28.52 20.36
N LYS A 76 12.27 27.58 21.25
CA LYS A 76 11.73 27.91 22.59
C LYS A 76 12.76 28.64 23.44
N SER A 77 14.03 28.23 23.37
CA SER A 77 15.11 28.91 24.09
C SER A 77 15.30 30.34 23.59
N GLU A 78 15.39 30.55 22.27
CA GLU A 78 15.54 31.88 21.66
C GLU A 78 14.34 32.80 21.93
N GLU A 79 13.12 32.25 21.89
CA GLU A 79 11.89 33.01 22.17
C GLU A 79 11.84 33.44 23.65
N ASN A 80 12.20 32.55 24.57
CA ASN A 80 12.24 32.89 25.98
C ASN A 80 13.35 33.90 26.30
N GLU A 81 14.52 33.82 25.66
CA GLU A 81 15.60 34.78 25.82
C GLU A 81 15.14 36.19 25.42
N LYS A 82 14.46 36.32 24.27
CA LYS A 82 13.88 37.59 23.82
C LYS A 82 12.82 38.14 24.77
N GLU A 83 11.90 37.29 25.23
CA GLU A 83 10.88 37.71 26.20
C GLU A 83 11.52 38.14 27.53
N THR A 84 12.61 37.49 27.94
CA THR A 84 13.34 37.83 29.17
C THR A 84 14.05 39.17 29.01
N GLU A 85 14.70 39.40 27.86
CA GLU A 85 15.33 40.67 27.53
C GLU A 85 14.32 41.81 27.52
N GLU A 86 13.21 41.67 26.79
CA GLU A 86 12.13 42.67 26.75
C GLU A 86 11.52 42.94 28.14
N ALA A 87 11.28 41.89 28.93
CA ALA A 87 10.75 42.05 30.29
C ALA A 87 11.76 42.74 31.21
N SER A 88 13.06 42.47 31.03
CA SER A 88 14.12 43.10 31.80
C SER A 88 14.26 44.59 31.46
N GLU A 89 14.17 44.95 30.18
CA GLU A 89 14.19 46.34 29.72
C GLU A 89 12.99 47.13 30.27
N ARG A 90 11.79 46.54 30.25
CA ARG A 90 10.59 47.16 30.86
C ARG A 90 10.75 47.37 32.36
N GLN A 91 11.30 46.39 33.07
CA GLN A 91 11.58 46.49 34.49
C GLN A 91 12.62 47.58 34.80
N GLN A 92 13.69 47.68 34.00
CA GLN A 92 14.69 48.73 34.14
C GLN A 92 14.11 50.12 33.86
N ALA A 93 13.29 50.25 32.80
CA ALA A 93 12.61 51.50 32.47
C ALA A 93 11.65 51.96 33.57
N ALA A 94 10.85 51.04 34.13
CA ALA A 94 9.95 51.33 35.25
C ALA A 94 10.73 51.72 36.52
N THR A 95 11.86 51.06 36.78
CA THR A 95 12.75 51.38 37.91
C THR A 95 13.34 52.79 37.77
N LEU A 96 13.83 53.15 36.58
CA LEU A 96 14.33 54.50 36.29
C LEU A 96 13.23 55.55 36.45
N LYS A 97 12.01 55.26 35.98
CA LYS A 97 10.84 56.13 36.14
C LYS A 97 10.53 56.40 37.61
N TYR A 98 10.50 55.37 38.45
CA TYR A 98 10.31 55.52 39.89
C TYR A 98 11.43 56.34 40.53
N GLN A 99 12.70 56.08 40.19
CA GLN A 99 13.85 56.83 40.72
C GLN A 99 13.79 58.33 40.36
N LEU A 100 13.38 58.67 39.13
CA LEU A 100 13.18 60.04 38.71
C LEU A 100 12.06 60.73 39.50
N LYS A 101 10.91 60.04 39.69
CA LYS A 101 9.80 60.56 40.50
C LYS A 101 10.14 60.72 41.97
N LEU A 102 10.89 59.78 42.53
CA LEU A 102 11.41 59.89 43.89
C LEU A 102 12.33 61.11 44.05
N ARG A 103 13.20 61.37 43.06
CA ARG A 103 14.05 62.57 43.05
C ARG A 103 13.23 63.86 42.97
N GLU A 104 12.19 63.92 42.13
CA GLU A 104 11.27 65.07 42.05
C GLU A 104 10.57 65.33 43.38
N TYR A 105 10.05 64.27 44.01
CA TYR A 105 9.42 64.34 45.33
C TYR A 105 10.38 64.90 46.40
N LEU A 106 11.60 64.37 46.48
CA LEU A 106 12.63 64.85 47.42
C LEU A 106 13.00 66.32 47.18
N LYS A 107 13.06 66.75 45.91
CA LYS A 107 13.31 68.15 45.56
C LYS A 107 12.19 69.07 46.06
N TYR A 108 10.92 68.71 45.85
CA TYR A 108 9.80 69.54 46.30
C TYR A 108 9.64 69.58 47.83
N ILE A 109 10.06 68.52 48.54
CA ILE A 109 10.19 68.55 50.00
C ILE A 109 11.18 69.63 50.42
N GLN A 110 12.36 69.70 49.79
CA GLN A 110 13.38 70.71 50.10
C GLN A 110 12.87 72.14 49.82
N GLU A 111 12.10 72.33 48.74
CA GLU A 111 11.47 73.61 48.39
C GLU A 111 10.26 73.99 49.29
N LYS A 112 9.82 73.10 50.19
CA LYS A 112 8.63 73.26 51.07
C LYS A 112 7.33 73.58 50.32
N ASN A 113 7.20 73.15 49.07
CA ASN A 113 6.02 73.42 48.24
C ASN A 113 4.94 72.33 48.43
N LYS A 114 3.98 72.57 49.32
CA LYS A 114 2.94 71.58 49.70
C LYS A 114 2.13 71.03 48.52
N GLU A 115 1.75 71.88 47.57
CA GLU A 115 0.90 71.48 46.45
C GLU A 115 1.66 70.57 45.47
N LYS A 116 2.94 70.88 45.20
CA LYS A 116 3.80 70.04 44.36
C LYS A 116 4.21 68.74 45.05
N ILE A 117 4.38 68.74 46.37
CA ILE A 117 4.69 67.53 47.15
C ILE A 117 3.56 66.51 47.00
N ALA A 118 2.30 66.90 47.21
CA ALA A 118 1.16 65.98 47.11
C ALA A 118 1.01 65.38 45.70
N LYS A 119 1.26 66.19 44.66
CA LYS A 119 1.25 65.71 43.27
C LYS A 119 2.40 64.74 42.99
N ALA A 120 3.63 65.09 43.39
CA ALA A 120 4.81 64.26 43.19
C ALA A 120 4.74 62.94 43.98
N GLU A 121 4.15 62.95 45.17
CA GLU A 121 3.91 61.75 45.97
C GLU A 121 2.96 60.78 45.26
N LYS A 122 1.86 61.28 44.68
CA LYS A 122 0.93 60.47 43.90
C LYS A 122 1.62 59.85 42.67
N GLU A 123 2.32 60.67 41.89
CA GLU A 123 3.04 60.20 40.68
C GLU A 123 4.18 59.22 41.02
N MET A 124 4.86 59.41 42.15
CA MET A 124 5.87 58.48 42.66
C MET A 124 5.25 57.14 43.06
N ASN A 125 4.12 57.16 43.78
CA ASN A 125 3.41 55.94 44.18
C ASN A 125 2.85 55.17 42.97
N GLU A 126 2.35 55.88 41.95
CA GLU A 126 1.94 55.28 40.67
C GLU A 126 3.12 54.63 39.95
N ALA A 127 4.27 55.31 39.86
CA ALA A 127 5.48 54.76 39.27
C ALA A 127 6.02 53.54 40.05
N LYS A 128 5.89 53.54 41.39
CA LYS A 128 6.25 52.39 42.22
C LYS A 128 5.36 51.17 41.93
N GLN A 129 4.06 51.38 41.79
CA GLN A 129 3.14 50.30 41.42
C GLN A 129 3.45 49.73 40.03
N GLU A 130 3.89 50.57 39.09
CA GLU A 130 4.31 50.15 37.75
C GLU A 130 5.62 49.34 37.82
N GLU A 131 6.60 49.77 38.62
CA GLU A 131 7.82 49.02 38.88
C GLU A 131 7.53 47.64 39.49
N ASP A 132 6.67 47.57 40.49
CA ASP A 132 6.29 46.30 41.14
C ASP A 132 5.57 45.35 40.16
N LYS A 133 4.73 45.90 39.26
CA LYS A 133 4.09 45.13 38.18
C LYS A 133 5.10 44.58 37.18
N GLU A 134 6.05 45.40 36.72
CA GLU A 134 7.05 44.94 35.74
C GLU A 134 8.05 43.95 36.36
N LYS A 135 8.41 44.13 37.64
CA LYS A 135 9.17 43.10 38.39
C LYS A 135 8.40 41.78 38.47
N ALA A 136 7.11 41.83 38.74
CA ALA A 136 6.27 40.62 38.76
C ALA A 136 6.18 39.98 37.36
N ASN A 137 6.15 40.77 36.28
CA ASN A 137 6.18 40.26 34.91
C ASN A 137 7.51 39.57 34.58
N LEU A 138 8.65 40.19 34.92
CA LEU A 138 9.97 39.59 34.73
C LEU A 138 10.09 38.26 35.48
N ASN A 139 9.65 38.21 36.75
CA ASN A 139 9.64 36.97 37.52
C ASN A 139 8.77 35.87 36.90
N LYS A 140 7.65 36.23 36.26
CA LYS A 140 6.82 35.26 35.52
C LYS A 140 7.52 34.72 34.27
N VAL A 141 8.24 35.56 33.54
CA VAL A 141 9.01 35.13 32.35
C VAL A 141 10.17 34.23 32.77
N LEU A 142 10.92 34.60 33.82
CA LEU A 142 12.01 33.79 34.38
C LEU A 142 11.54 32.43 34.94
N ALA A 143 10.26 32.32 35.34
CA ALA A 143 9.68 31.08 35.84
C ALA A 143 9.20 30.13 34.72
N LYS A 144 9.27 30.52 33.44
CA LYS A 144 8.95 29.62 32.32
C LYS A 144 9.95 28.47 32.27
N VAL A 145 9.44 27.25 32.06
CA VAL A 145 10.26 26.04 31.95
C VAL A 145 10.88 26.01 30.55
N ILE A 146 12.21 26.15 30.50
CA ILE A 146 13.01 26.12 29.26
C ILE A 146 13.88 24.86 29.30
N PRO A 147 14.18 24.24 28.14
CA PRO A 147 15.18 23.19 28.06
C PRO A 147 16.50 23.67 28.69
N SER A 148 17.04 22.92 29.64
CA SER A 148 18.35 23.24 30.22
C SER A 148 19.47 23.13 29.19
N ASP A 149 20.59 23.83 29.38
CA ASP A 149 21.77 23.72 28.48
C ASP A 149 22.21 22.26 28.27
N ARG A 150 22.08 21.44 29.31
CA ARG A 150 22.39 20.01 29.25
C ARG A 150 21.40 19.21 28.41
N GLU A 151 20.13 19.59 28.40
CA GLU A 151 19.09 18.98 27.56
C GLU A 151 19.20 19.43 26.10
N LEU A 152 19.53 20.70 25.86
CA LEU A 152 19.83 21.22 24.53
C LEU A 152 21.05 20.53 23.93
N GLU A 153 22.12 20.33 24.70
CA GLU A 153 23.31 19.63 24.20
C GLU A 153 23.02 18.14 23.90
N LYS A 154 22.16 17.48 24.70
CA LYS A 154 21.72 16.11 24.42
C LYS A 154 20.90 16.03 23.13
N THR A 155 19.90 16.87 22.97
CA THR A 155 19.04 16.89 21.77
C THR A 155 19.85 17.28 20.53
N ARG A 156 20.84 18.17 20.66
CA ARG A 156 21.80 18.49 19.60
C ARG A 156 22.61 17.27 19.16
N GLN A 157 23.18 16.53 20.11
CA GLN A 157 23.97 15.34 19.80
C GLN A 157 23.11 14.25 19.14
N GLU A 158 21.87 14.07 19.60
CA GLU A 158 20.90 13.16 18.98
C GLU A 158 20.54 13.60 17.56
N ALA A 159 20.25 14.89 17.35
CA ALA A 159 19.95 15.47 16.04
C ALA A 159 21.13 15.37 15.07
N GLU A 160 22.37 15.64 15.51
CA GLU A 160 23.55 15.50 14.65
C GLU A 160 23.79 14.04 14.23
N LYS A 161 23.60 13.08 15.15
CA LYS A 161 23.67 11.65 14.83
C LYS A 161 22.57 11.27 13.84
N ALA A 162 21.34 11.71 14.09
CA ALA A 162 20.21 11.46 13.19
C ALA A 162 20.47 12.04 11.80
N LYS A 163 20.93 13.29 11.71
CA LYS A 163 21.23 13.98 10.45
C LYS A 163 22.26 13.24 9.59
N LYS A 164 23.28 12.63 10.20
CA LYS A 164 24.27 11.80 9.50
C LYS A 164 23.66 10.51 8.96
N ASN A 165 22.68 9.95 9.67
CA ASN A 165 22.05 8.67 9.33
C ASN A 165 20.86 8.84 8.36
N ILE A 166 20.19 10.00 8.31
CA ILE A 166 19.02 10.25 7.45
C ILE A 166 19.25 9.88 5.98
N PRO A 167 20.38 10.24 5.32
CA PRO A 167 20.62 9.86 3.92
C PRO A 167 20.67 8.35 3.72
N GLU A 168 21.27 7.62 4.66
CA GLU A 168 21.34 6.15 4.63
C GLU A 168 19.95 5.54 4.86
N LEU A 169 19.17 6.07 5.81
CA LEU A 169 17.81 5.63 6.09
C LEU A 169 16.89 5.87 4.89
N LYS A 170 16.98 7.03 4.22
CA LYS A 170 16.24 7.31 2.98
C LYS A 170 16.56 6.30 1.88
N LYS A 171 17.84 5.95 1.73
CA LYS A 171 18.24 4.90 0.78
C LYS A 171 17.64 3.53 1.16
N LYS A 172 17.64 3.17 2.45
CA LYS A 172 17.02 1.91 2.93
C LYS A 172 15.51 1.87 2.69
N VAL A 173 14.80 2.98 2.88
CA VAL A 173 13.36 3.10 2.59
C VAL A 173 13.09 2.88 1.10
N GLU A 174 13.85 3.54 0.22
CA GLU A 174 13.73 3.36 -1.23
C GLU A 174 14.05 1.93 -1.67
N GLU A 175 15.11 1.32 -1.15
CA GLU A 175 15.44 -0.08 -1.43
C GLU A 175 14.35 -1.04 -0.92
N ALA A 176 13.77 -0.78 0.25
CA ALA A 176 12.66 -1.57 0.79
C ALA A 176 11.39 -1.42 -0.06
N LYS A 177 11.11 -0.20 -0.54
CA LYS A 177 9.98 0.08 -1.44
C LYS A 177 10.11 -0.66 -2.76
N GLN A 178 11.29 -0.65 -3.36
CA GLN A 178 11.55 -1.42 -4.59
C GLN A 178 11.31 -2.92 -4.39
N LYS A 179 11.66 -3.46 -3.21
CA LYS A 179 11.38 -4.86 -2.88
C LYS A 179 9.89 -5.12 -2.72
N VAL A 180 9.14 -4.20 -2.11
CA VAL A 180 7.67 -4.28 -2.03
C VAL A 180 7.05 -4.27 -3.42
N ASP A 181 7.46 -3.36 -4.30
CA ASP A 181 6.94 -3.26 -5.66
C ASP A 181 7.26 -4.53 -6.47
N ALA A 182 8.47 -5.06 -6.35
CA ALA A 182 8.86 -6.32 -6.99
C ALA A 182 8.08 -7.53 -6.44
N ALA A 183 7.85 -7.59 -5.13
CA ALA A 183 7.04 -8.66 -4.52
C ALA A 183 5.57 -8.55 -4.96
N LYS A 184 5.03 -7.33 -5.04
CA LYS A 184 3.67 -7.08 -5.52
C LYS A 184 3.49 -7.54 -6.96
N GLN A 185 4.44 -7.23 -7.84
CA GLN A 185 4.39 -7.72 -9.23
C GLN A 185 4.36 -9.25 -9.32
N LYS A 186 5.01 -9.96 -8.39
CA LYS A 186 4.96 -11.43 -8.34
C LYS A 186 3.58 -11.93 -7.89
N VAL A 187 2.99 -11.29 -6.87
CA VAL A 187 1.61 -11.60 -6.43
C VAL A 187 0.63 -11.37 -7.57
N ASP A 188 0.69 -10.20 -8.21
CA ASP A 188 -0.17 -9.85 -9.34
C ASP A 188 -0.01 -10.85 -10.51
N ALA A 189 1.23 -11.31 -10.77
CA ALA A 189 1.51 -12.31 -11.79
C ALA A 189 1.02 -13.72 -11.43
N GLU A 190 1.00 -14.08 -10.14
CA GLU A 190 0.47 -15.35 -9.63
C GLU A 190 -1.06 -15.35 -9.74
N HIS A 191 -1.74 -14.32 -9.24
CA HIS A 191 -3.19 -14.17 -9.39
C HIS A 191 -3.62 -14.13 -10.86
N ALA A 192 -2.83 -13.50 -11.74
CA ALA A 192 -3.14 -13.49 -13.18
C ALA A 192 -3.06 -14.89 -13.82
N LYS A 193 -2.19 -15.78 -13.33
CA LYS A 193 -2.11 -17.18 -13.81
C LYS A 193 -3.31 -18.01 -13.37
N GLU A 194 -3.86 -17.73 -12.19
CA GLU A 194 -5.01 -18.43 -11.63
C GLU A 194 -6.34 -17.99 -12.28
N VAL A 195 -6.53 -16.68 -12.45
CA VAL A 195 -7.79 -16.11 -12.95
C VAL A 195 -8.00 -16.39 -14.44
N ALA A 196 -6.93 -16.48 -15.24
CA ALA A 196 -7.05 -16.64 -16.69
C ALA A 196 -7.66 -17.98 -17.15
N PRO A 197 -7.25 -19.15 -16.62
CA PRO A 197 -7.94 -20.43 -16.85
C PRO A 197 -9.39 -20.41 -16.38
N GLN A 198 -9.66 -19.91 -15.17
CA GLN A 198 -11.01 -19.85 -14.59
C GLN A 198 -11.98 -19.06 -15.48
N ALA A 199 -11.56 -17.90 -16.01
CA ALA A 199 -12.37 -17.10 -16.92
C ALA A 199 -12.75 -17.85 -18.20
N LYS A 200 -11.82 -18.65 -18.75
CA LYS A 200 -12.06 -19.46 -19.95
C LYS A 200 -12.96 -20.67 -19.68
N ILE A 201 -12.87 -21.27 -18.49
CA ILE A 201 -13.80 -22.32 -18.04
C ILE A 201 -15.23 -21.75 -17.95
N ALA A 202 -15.40 -20.60 -17.28
CA ALA A 202 -16.68 -19.92 -17.19
C ALA A 202 -17.25 -19.52 -18.57
N GLU A 203 -16.39 -19.11 -19.51
CA GLU A 203 -16.82 -18.86 -20.89
C GLU A 203 -17.33 -20.13 -21.58
N LEU A 204 -16.64 -21.26 -21.41
CA LEU A 204 -17.03 -22.55 -21.96
C LEU A 204 -18.35 -23.05 -21.37
N GLU A 205 -18.55 -22.93 -20.05
CA GLU A 205 -19.83 -23.23 -19.38
C GLU A 205 -20.99 -22.43 -19.98
N ASN A 206 -20.79 -21.13 -20.20
CA ASN A 206 -21.80 -20.27 -20.84
C ASN A 206 -22.09 -20.70 -22.29
N GLN A 207 -21.10 -21.19 -23.04
CA GLN A 207 -21.31 -21.71 -24.38
C GLN A 207 -22.09 -23.03 -24.37
N VAL A 208 -21.76 -23.95 -23.45
CA VAL A 208 -22.52 -25.20 -23.23
C VAL A 208 -23.97 -24.87 -22.91
N HIS A 209 -24.22 -23.96 -21.97
CA HIS A 209 -25.58 -23.59 -21.58
C HIS A 209 -26.40 -22.99 -22.75
N ARG A 210 -25.79 -22.14 -23.58
CA ARG A 210 -26.43 -21.60 -24.78
C ARG A 210 -26.78 -22.70 -25.78
N LEU A 211 -25.87 -23.63 -26.05
CA LEU A 211 -26.12 -24.74 -26.97
C LEU A 211 -27.22 -25.69 -26.45
N GLU A 212 -27.27 -25.95 -25.15
CA GLU A 212 -28.36 -26.71 -24.52
C GLU A 212 -29.71 -26.01 -24.71
N GLN A 213 -29.74 -24.69 -24.54
CA GLN A 213 -30.93 -23.88 -24.73
C GLN A 213 -31.37 -23.88 -26.20
N ASP A 214 -30.45 -23.67 -27.15
CA ASP A 214 -30.76 -23.70 -28.58
C ASP A 214 -31.31 -25.08 -29.01
N LEU A 215 -30.72 -26.17 -28.51
CA LEU A 215 -31.23 -27.53 -28.75
C LEU A 215 -32.61 -27.77 -28.14
N LYS A 216 -32.87 -27.20 -26.96
CA LYS A 216 -34.18 -27.26 -26.32
C LYS A 216 -35.23 -26.50 -27.13
N ASP A 217 -34.92 -25.28 -27.57
CA ASP A 217 -35.82 -24.46 -28.39
C ASP A 217 -36.11 -25.12 -29.75
N ILE A 218 -35.13 -25.82 -30.35
CA ILE A 218 -35.35 -26.62 -31.56
C ILE A 218 -36.28 -27.82 -31.28
N ASN A 219 -36.14 -28.49 -30.13
CA ASN A 219 -36.98 -29.63 -29.77
C ASN A 219 -38.43 -29.24 -29.41
N GLU A 220 -38.63 -28.02 -28.88
CA GLU A 220 -39.95 -27.49 -28.48
C GLU A 220 -40.67 -26.74 -29.63
N SER A 221 -39.98 -26.46 -30.74
CA SER A 221 -40.53 -25.77 -31.91
C SER A 221 -41.31 -26.75 -32.81
N ASP A 222 -42.65 -26.77 -32.69
CA ASP A 222 -43.63 -27.51 -33.52
C ASP A 222 -43.60 -27.19 -35.04
N SER A 223 -42.60 -26.46 -35.52
CA SER A 223 -42.45 -26.08 -36.92
C SER A 223 -41.84 -27.23 -37.73
N GLU A 224 -42.51 -27.70 -38.78
CA GLU A 224 -42.05 -28.61 -39.86
C GLU A 224 -40.89 -28.00 -40.70
N ASP A 225 -39.99 -27.27 -40.04
CA ASP A 225 -38.92 -26.51 -40.64
C ASP A 225 -37.71 -27.43 -40.74
N TYR A 226 -37.70 -28.28 -41.78
CA TYR A 226 -36.65 -29.28 -42.08
C TYR A 226 -35.21 -28.70 -42.02
N VAL A 227 -35.06 -27.37 -42.13
CA VAL A 227 -33.80 -26.65 -41.97
C VAL A 227 -33.30 -26.67 -40.51
N LYS A 228 -34.19 -26.52 -39.52
CA LYS A 228 -33.83 -26.58 -38.08
C LYS A 228 -33.45 -28.00 -37.65
N GLU A 229 -34.12 -28.99 -38.19
CA GLU A 229 -33.83 -30.40 -37.89
C GLU A 229 -32.46 -30.82 -38.45
N GLY A 230 -32.05 -30.27 -39.60
CA GLY A 230 -30.69 -30.41 -40.13
C GLY A 230 -29.59 -29.72 -39.29
N LEU A 231 -29.94 -28.74 -38.47
CA LEU A 231 -29.03 -28.03 -37.56
C LEU A 231 -28.92 -28.71 -36.17
N ARG A 232 -29.84 -29.62 -35.83
CA ARG A 232 -29.84 -30.32 -34.54
C ARG A 232 -28.62 -31.23 -34.37
N ALA A 233 -28.30 -32.04 -35.37
CA ALA A 233 -27.14 -32.95 -35.34
C ALA A 233 -25.79 -32.21 -35.20
N PRO A 234 -25.50 -31.13 -35.96
CA PRO A 234 -24.26 -30.39 -35.78
C PRO A 234 -24.19 -29.64 -34.43
N LEU A 235 -25.29 -29.06 -33.94
CA LEU A 235 -25.33 -28.42 -32.62
C LEU A 235 -25.13 -29.42 -31.48
N GLN A 236 -25.70 -30.62 -31.60
CA GLN A 236 -25.48 -31.70 -30.63
C GLN A 236 -24.01 -32.17 -30.63
N SER A 237 -23.40 -32.32 -31.81
CA SER A 237 -21.98 -32.68 -31.91
C SER A 237 -21.06 -31.60 -31.31
N GLU A 238 -21.40 -30.32 -31.48
CA GLU A 238 -20.67 -29.21 -30.86
C GLU A 238 -20.85 -29.21 -29.34
N LEU A 239 -22.09 -29.41 -28.85
CA LEU A 239 -22.40 -29.52 -27.44
C LEU A 239 -21.62 -30.66 -26.77
N ASP A 240 -21.60 -31.85 -27.37
CA ASP A 240 -20.92 -33.02 -26.83
C ASP A 240 -19.40 -32.80 -26.75
N THR A 241 -18.83 -32.13 -27.75
CA THR A 241 -17.41 -31.78 -27.79
C THR A 241 -17.07 -30.76 -26.70
N LYS A 242 -17.90 -29.74 -26.51
CA LYS A 242 -17.71 -28.72 -25.46
C LYS A 242 -17.93 -29.28 -24.05
N LYS A 243 -18.91 -30.16 -23.85
CA LYS A 243 -19.13 -30.88 -22.58
C LYS A 243 -17.95 -31.78 -22.24
N ALA A 244 -17.43 -32.53 -23.21
CA ALA A 244 -16.25 -33.37 -23.00
C ALA A 244 -15.02 -32.54 -22.61
N LYS A 245 -14.82 -31.38 -23.24
CA LYS A 245 -13.77 -30.44 -22.85
C LYS A 245 -14.01 -29.87 -21.45
N LEU A 246 -15.23 -29.43 -21.14
CA LEU A 246 -15.59 -28.88 -19.84
C LEU A 246 -15.35 -29.88 -18.70
N LEU A 247 -15.79 -31.13 -18.85
CA LEU A 247 -15.54 -32.19 -17.86
C LEU A 247 -14.05 -32.41 -17.59
N LYS A 248 -13.22 -32.41 -18.65
CA LYS A 248 -11.76 -32.53 -18.51
C LYS A 248 -11.16 -31.34 -17.75
N LEU A 249 -11.69 -30.13 -17.96
CA LEU A 249 -11.26 -28.93 -17.24
C LEU A 249 -11.70 -28.94 -15.77
N GLU A 250 -12.94 -29.37 -15.49
CA GLU A 250 -13.46 -29.54 -14.13
C GLU A 250 -12.67 -30.59 -13.33
N GLU A 251 -12.31 -31.73 -13.94
CA GLU A 251 -11.50 -32.77 -13.30
C GLU A 251 -10.10 -32.25 -12.93
N LEU A 252 -9.46 -31.51 -13.85
CA LEU A 252 -8.16 -30.89 -13.59
C LEU A 252 -8.24 -29.79 -12.54
N SER A 253 -9.30 -28.97 -12.56
CA SER A 253 -9.54 -27.93 -11.55
C SER A 253 -9.75 -28.54 -10.17
N GLY A 254 -10.58 -29.59 -10.07
CA GLY A 254 -10.82 -30.29 -8.80
C GLY A 254 -9.56 -30.94 -8.24
N LYS A 255 -8.70 -31.50 -9.11
CA LYS A 255 -7.40 -32.04 -8.69
C LYS A 255 -6.45 -30.97 -8.15
N ILE A 256 -6.49 -29.75 -8.70
CA ILE A 256 -5.70 -28.61 -8.20
C ILE A 256 -6.19 -28.23 -6.80
N GLU A 257 -7.50 -28.11 -6.59
CA GLU A 257 -8.10 -27.80 -5.28
C GLU A 257 -7.76 -28.84 -4.21
N GLU A 258 -7.78 -30.14 -4.56
CA GLU A 258 -7.39 -31.23 -3.66
C GLU A 258 -5.91 -31.13 -3.27
N LEU A 259 -5.02 -30.91 -4.24
CA LEU A 259 -3.58 -30.76 -4.01
C LEU A 259 -3.27 -29.51 -3.16
N ASP A 260 -3.95 -28.38 -3.40
CA ASP A 260 -3.80 -27.17 -2.60
C ASP A 260 -4.20 -27.40 -1.14
N ALA A 261 -5.30 -28.12 -0.90
CA ALA A 261 -5.73 -28.48 0.45
C ALA A 261 -4.73 -29.40 1.17
N GLU A 262 -4.23 -30.43 0.49
CA GLU A 262 -3.20 -31.32 1.05
C GLU A 262 -1.89 -30.59 1.36
N ILE A 263 -1.44 -29.71 0.46
CA ILE A 263 -0.25 -28.88 0.67
C ILE A 263 -0.44 -27.96 1.87
N ALA A 264 -1.61 -27.34 2.03
CA ALA A 264 -1.91 -26.48 3.17
C ALA A 264 -1.85 -27.24 4.50
N GLU A 265 -2.40 -28.46 4.55
CA GLU A 265 -2.32 -29.31 5.75
C GLU A 265 -0.87 -29.69 6.10
N LEU A 266 -0.08 -30.08 5.09
CA LEU A 266 1.34 -30.41 5.27
C LEU A 266 2.15 -29.20 5.75
N GLU A 267 1.89 -27.99 5.23
CA GLU A 267 2.56 -26.76 5.67
C GLU A 267 2.25 -26.41 7.13
N VAL A 268 1.02 -26.66 7.60
CA VAL A 268 0.66 -26.47 9.02
C VAL A 268 1.41 -27.47 9.89
N GLN A 269 1.44 -28.76 9.51
CA GLN A 269 2.18 -29.78 10.25
C GLN A 269 3.68 -29.48 10.32
N LEU A 270 4.26 -28.96 9.23
CA LEU A 270 5.67 -28.57 9.17
C LEU A 270 5.95 -27.39 10.12
N LYS A 271 5.05 -26.40 10.17
CA LYS A 271 5.16 -25.26 11.10
C LYS A 271 5.06 -25.68 12.57
N ASP A 272 4.16 -26.61 12.89
CA ASP A 272 4.03 -27.15 14.25
C ASP A 272 5.26 -27.99 14.64
N ALA A 273 5.87 -28.70 13.69
CA ALA A 273 7.13 -29.42 13.89
C ALA A 273 8.32 -28.46 14.13
N GLU A 274 8.36 -27.31 13.47
CA GLU A 274 9.41 -26.29 13.67
C GLU A 274 9.37 -25.63 15.05
N GLY A 275 8.18 -25.49 15.63
CA GLY A 275 8.00 -24.93 16.98
C GLY A 275 8.34 -25.89 18.11
N ASN A 276 8.58 -27.17 17.81
CA ASN A 276 8.67 -28.22 18.81
C ASN A 276 10.03 -28.94 18.73
N ASN A 277 10.94 -28.60 19.66
CA ASN A 277 12.32 -29.12 19.71
C ASN A 277 12.46 -30.64 19.94
N ASN A 278 11.33 -31.36 20.12
CA ASN A 278 11.30 -32.82 20.34
C ASN A 278 10.85 -33.61 19.10
N VAL A 279 10.66 -32.95 17.96
CA VAL A 279 10.35 -33.64 16.70
C VAL A 279 11.66 -34.10 16.05
N GLU A 280 11.74 -35.39 15.72
CA GLU A 280 12.92 -35.98 15.07
C GLU A 280 13.18 -35.32 13.72
N ALA A 281 14.43 -34.92 13.46
CA ALA A 281 14.83 -34.24 12.23
C ALA A 281 14.43 -35.02 10.94
N TYR A 282 14.40 -36.35 11.01
CA TYR A 282 13.97 -37.22 9.92
C TYR A 282 12.48 -37.07 9.58
N PHE A 283 11.62 -36.86 10.59
CA PHE A 283 10.19 -36.61 10.37
C PHE A 283 9.97 -35.27 9.67
N LYS A 284 10.72 -34.25 10.08
CA LYS A 284 10.70 -32.93 9.42
C LYS A 284 11.18 -33.02 7.96
N GLU A 285 12.30 -33.70 7.71
CA GLU A 285 12.81 -33.92 6.35
C GLU A 285 11.81 -34.71 5.48
N GLY A 286 11.11 -35.69 6.07
CA GLY A 286 10.03 -36.41 5.41
C GLY A 286 8.87 -35.50 4.99
N LEU A 287 8.38 -34.65 5.91
CA LEU A 287 7.32 -33.67 5.63
C LEU A 287 7.75 -32.66 4.55
N GLU A 288 8.97 -32.14 4.62
CA GLU A 288 9.53 -31.23 3.62
C GLU A 288 9.54 -31.88 2.23
N LYS A 289 9.96 -33.15 2.15
CA LYS A 289 10.00 -33.91 0.90
C LYS A 289 8.60 -34.16 0.34
N THR A 290 7.65 -34.63 1.16
CA THR A 290 6.27 -34.87 0.72
C THR A 290 5.59 -33.58 0.26
N THR A 291 5.81 -32.47 0.98
CA THR A 291 5.30 -31.15 0.58
C THR A 291 5.87 -30.71 -0.77
N ALA A 292 7.17 -30.94 -1.01
CA ALA A 292 7.81 -30.61 -2.27
C ALA A 292 7.30 -31.47 -3.44
N GLU A 293 7.08 -32.77 -3.22
CA GLU A 293 6.50 -33.69 -4.21
C GLU A 293 5.08 -33.24 -4.61
N LYS A 294 4.23 -32.90 -3.62
CA LYS A 294 2.87 -32.42 -3.88
C LYS A 294 2.84 -31.08 -4.61
N LYS A 295 3.73 -30.15 -4.28
CA LYS A 295 3.89 -28.89 -5.03
C LYS A 295 4.30 -29.10 -6.49
N ALA A 296 5.15 -30.08 -6.76
CA ALA A 296 5.50 -30.43 -8.14
C ALA A 296 4.31 -31.06 -8.90
N GLU A 297 3.47 -31.84 -8.21
CA GLU A 297 2.24 -32.37 -8.81
C GLU A 297 1.21 -31.26 -9.10
N LEU A 298 1.08 -30.27 -8.21
CA LEU A 298 0.25 -29.08 -8.40
C LEU A 298 0.70 -28.29 -9.62
N GLU A 299 2.01 -27.96 -9.73
CA GLU A 299 2.56 -27.21 -10.87
C GLU A 299 2.28 -27.93 -12.20
N LYS A 300 2.38 -29.27 -12.20
CA LYS A 300 2.05 -30.07 -13.38
C LYS A 300 0.55 -30.02 -13.70
N ALA A 301 -0.32 -30.13 -12.70
CA ALA A 301 -1.78 -30.06 -12.89
C ALA A 301 -2.22 -28.69 -13.42
N GLU A 302 -1.66 -27.59 -12.90
CA GLU A 302 -1.88 -26.23 -13.42
C GLU A 302 -1.42 -26.07 -14.86
N ALA A 303 -0.25 -26.64 -15.22
CA ALA A 303 0.27 -26.60 -16.58
C ALA A 303 -0.61 -27.41 -17.54
N ASP A 304 -1.09 -28.58 -17.11
CA ASP A 304 -2.02 -29.42 -17.87
C ASP A 304 -3.38 -28.72 -18.04
N LEU A 305 -3.89 -28.03 -17.00
CA LEU A 305 -5.11 -27.23 -17.08
C LEU A 305 -4.95 -26.09 -18.09
N LYS A 306 -3.87 -25.31 -17.98
CA LYS A 306 -3.58 -24.22 -18.92
C LYS A 306 -3.51 -24.73 -20.37
N LYS A 307 -2.85 -25.87 -20.58
CA LYS A 307 -2.76 -26.49 -21.90
C LYS A 307 -4.12 -26.97 -22.41
N ALA A 308 -4.92 -27.61 -21.55
CA ALA A 308 -6.25 -28.12 -21.91
C ALA A 308 -7.23 -26.98 -22.24
N VAL A 309 -7.13 -25.84 -21.54
CA VAL A 309 -7.91 -24.64 -21.81
C VAL A 309 -7.62 -24.10 -23.21
N ASP A 310 -6.34 -24.05 -23.61
CA ASP A 310 -5.89 -23.57 -24.92
C ASP A 310 -5.98 -24.63 -26.05
N GLU A 311 -6.33 -25.87 -25.72
CA GLU A 311 -6.43 -26.98 -26.69
C GLU A 311 -7.62 -26.75 -27.66
N PRO A 312 -7.41 -26.84 -28.99
CA PRO A 312 -8.49 -26.63 -29.96
C PRO A 312 -9.56 -27.70 -29.83
N GLU A 313 -10.82 -27.29 -29.96
CA GLU A 313 -11.97 -28.19 -30.00
C GLU A 313 -11.88 -29.04 -31.26
N THR A 314 -11.44 -30.29 -31.10
CA THR A 314 -11.41 -31.25 -32.20
C THR A 314 -12.74 -32.00 -32.19
N PRO A 315 -13.57 -31.89 -33.25
CA PRO A 315 -14.83 -32.60 -33.29
C PRO A 315 -14.57 -34.11 -33.32
N ALA A 316 -15.36 -34.86 -32.55
CA ALA A 316 -15.37 -36.32 -32.63
C ALA A 316 -15.54 -36.78 -34.09
N PRO A 317 -14.83 -37.82 -34.55
CA PRO A 317 -15.00 -38.34 -35.90
C PRO A 317 -16.47 -38.72 -36.11
N ALA A 318 -17.08 -38.17 -37.16
CA ALA A 318 -18.49 -38.39 -37.49
C ALA A 318 -18.81 -39.89 -37.50
N PRO A 319 -19.93 -40.35 -36.91
CA PRO A 319 -20.32 -41.74 -36.95
C PRO A 319 -20.46 -42.18 -38.41
N ALA A 320 -19.87 -43.33 -38.74
CA ALA A 320 -19.96 -43.90 -40.07
C ALA A 320 -21.45 -44.03 -40.48
N PRO A 321 -21.82 -43.64 -41.72
CA PRO A 321 -23.21 -43.70 -42.15
C PRO A 321 -23.73 -45.13 -42.01
N ALA A 322 -24.90 -45.27 -41.37
CA ALA A 322 -25.56 -46.56 -41.22
C ALA A 322 -25.79 -47.21 -42.60
N PRO A 323 -25.61 -48.54 -42.74
CA PRO A 323 -25.84 -49.23 -44.00
C PRO A 323 -27.30 -49.03 -44.46
N ALA A 324 -27.46 -48.64 -45.72
CA ALA A 324 -28.77 -48.42 -46.34
C ALA A 324 -29.66 -49.67 -46.22
N PRO A 325 -30.96 -49.53 -45.88
CA PRO A 325 -31.87 -50.66 -45.81
C PRO A 325 -32.01 -51.34 -47.18
N ALA A 326 -32.04 -52.67 -47.16
CA ALA A 326 -32.16 -53.52 -48.35
C ALA A 326 -33.48 -53.25 -49.10
N PRO A 327 -33.48 -53.21 -50.44
CA PRO A 327 -34.69 -52.95 -51.22
C PRO A 327 -35.69 -54.09 -51.11
N THR A 328 -36.93 -53.76 -50.76
CA THR A 328 -38.11 -54.62 -50.77
C THR A 328 -38.47 -54.99 -52.23
N PRO A 329 -38.89 -56.24 -52.55
CA PRO A 329 -39.21 -56.64 -53.92
C PRO A 329 -40.43 -55.90 -54.50
N GLU A 330 -40.27 -55.32 -55.69
CA GLU A 330 -41.34 -54.66 -56.45
C GLU A 330 -42.37 -55.65 -57.02
N ALA A 331 -43.64 -55.29 -56.92
CA ALA A 331 -44.77 -55.92 -57.61
C ALA A 331 -44.87 -55.41 -59.07
N PRO A 332 -45.42 -56.19 -60.02
CA PRO A 332 -45.29 -55.90 -61.45
C PRO A 332 -46.13 -54.71 -61.93
N ALA A 333 -45.57 -54.04 -62.94
CA ALA A 333 -45.92 -52.75 -63.51
C ALA A 333 -47.34 -52.63 -64.13
N PRO A 334 -47.99 -51.46 -63.99
CA PRO A 334 -48.99 -50.98 -64.93
C PRO A 334 -48.38 -50.14 -66.08
N ALA A 335 -49.07 -50.21 -67.23
CA ALA A 335 -48.67 -49.75 -68.56
C ALA A 335 -48.36 -48.24 -68.71
N PRO A 336 -47.53 -47.85 -69.71
CA PRO A 336 -47.04 -46.48 -69.85
C PRO A 336 -48.10 -45.52 -70.41
N ALA A 337 -48.34 -44.42 -69.70
CA ALA A 337 -49.09 -43.27 -70.20
C ALA A 337 -48.17 -42.24 -70.89
N PRO A 338 -48.66 -41.51 -71.91
CA PRO A 338 -47.84 -40.78 -72.86
C PRO A 338 -47.11 -39.55 -72.28
N LYS A 339 -45.90 -39.35 -72.81
CA LYS A 339 -44.89 -38.33 -72.49
C LYS A 339 -45.42 -36.89 -72.65
N PRO A 340 -45.44 -36.06 -71.59
CA PRO A 340 -45.60 -34.62 -71.73
C PRO A 340 -44.35 -33.99 -72.37
N ALA A 341 -44.56 -32.98 -73.21
CA ALA A 341 -43.53 -32.24 -73.91
C ALA A 341 -42.54 -31.55 -72.94
N PRO A 342 -41.25 -31.41 -73.31
CA PRO A 342 -40.26 -30.77 -72.45
C PRO A 342 -40.59 -29.29 -72.22
N ALA A 343 -40.71 -28.91 -70.94
CA ALA A 343 -40.82 -27.51 -70.53
C ALA A 343 -39.52 -26.74 -70.87
N PRO A 344 -39.61 -25.46 -71.26
CA PRO A 344 -38.45 -24.67 -71.66
C PRO A 344 -37.49 -24.45 -70.49
N LYS A 345 -36.19 -24.55 -70.80
CA LYS A 345 -35.06 -24.36 -69.88
C LYS A 345 -35.10 -22.96 -69.25
N PRO A 346 -35.10 -22.82 -67.91
CA PRO A 346 -34.98 -21.51 -67.27
C PRO A 346 -33.66 -20.83 -67.66
N ALA A 347 -33.73 -19.55 -67.96
CA ALA A 347 -32.56 -18.71 -68.23
C ALA A 347 -31.65 -18.65 -66.98
N PRO A 348 -30.31 -18.67 -67.13
CA PRO A 348 -29.40 -18.56 -66.00
C PRO A 348 -29.60 -17.23 -65.27
N ALA A 349 -29.77 -17.31 -63.95
CA ALA A 349 -29.89 -16.15 -63.07
C ALA A 349 -28.62 -15.28 -63.16
N PRO A 350 -28.75 -13.94 -63.19
CA PRO A 350 -27.62 -13.04 -63.25
C PRO A 350 -26.76 -13.16 -61.99
N LYS A 351 -25.44 -13.23 -62.20
CA LYS A 351 -24.42 -13.30 -61.15
C LYS A 351 -24.54 -12.08 -60.21
N PRO A 352 -24.62 -12.26 -58.88
CA PRO A 352 -24.66 -11.15 -57.95
C PRO A 352 -23.42 -10.25 -58.10
N ALA A 353 -23.65 -8.94 -58.14
CA ALA A 353 -22.58 -7.95 -58.18
C ALA A 353 -21.74 -8.03 -56.89
N PRO A 354 -20.41 -7.89 -56.98
CA PRO A 354 -19.54 -7.92 -55.80
C PRO A 354 -19.89 -6.78 -54.85
N ALA A 355 -20.04 -7.13 -53.57
CA ALA A 355 -20.34 -6.19 -52.50
C ALA A 355 -19.24 -5.11 -52.39
N PRO A 356 -19.62 -3.84 -52.17
CA PRO A 356 -18.66 -2.75 -52.05
C PRO A 356 -17.76 -2.95 -50.82
N LYS A 357 -16.46 -2.72 -51.05
CA LYS A 357 -15.41 -2.83 -50.04
C LYS A 357 -15.70 -1.84 -48.88
N PRO A 358 -15.66 -2.30 -47.61
CA PRO A 358 -15.85 -1.41 -46.47
C PRO A 358 -14.88 -0.24 -46.49
N ALA A 359 -15.40 0.96 -46.25
CA ALA A 359 -14.58 2.17 -46.16
C ALA A 359 -13.62 2.06 -44.97
N PRO A 360 -12.35 2.48 -45.13
CA PRO A 360 -11.38 2.45 -44.04
C PRO A 360 -11.84 3.36 -42.88
N ALA A 361 -11.75 2.81 -41.67
CA ALA A 361 -12.12 3.49 -40.45
C ALA A 361 -11.35 4.82 -40.28
N PRO A 362 -12.00 5.89 -39.79
CA PRO A 362 -11.36 7.18 -39.59
C PRO A 362 -10.22 7.07 -38.56
N LYS A 363 -9.09 7.67 -38.92
CA LYS A 363 -7.87 7.69 -38.10
C LYS A 363 -8.16 8.42 -36.77
N PRO A 364 -7.72 7.88 -35.62
CA PRO A 364 -7.89 8.54 -34.33
C PRO A 364 -7.28 9.94 -34.33
N ALA A 365 -8.01 10.90 -33.77
CA ALA A 365 -7.53 12.27 -33.62
C ALA A 365 -6.28 12.30 -32.71
N PRO A 366 -5.23 13.06 -33.07
CA PRO A 366 -4.03 13.16 -32.26
C PRO A 366 -4.35 13.77 -30.89
N ALA A 367 -3.80 13.14 -29.85
CA ALA A 367 -3.97 13.56 -28.47
C ALA A 367 -3.51 15.02 -28.26
N PRO A 368 -4.21 15.81 -27.42
CA PRO A 368 -3.85 17.18 -27.14
C PRO A 368 -2.45 17.25 -26.50
N LYS A 369 -1.64 18.17 -27.02
CA LYS A 369 -0.26 18.42 -26.58
C LYS A 369 -0.27 18.88 -25.10
N PRO A 370 0.58 18.32 -24.23
CA PRO A 370 0.69 18.76 -22.85
C PRO A 370 0.97 20.26 -22.76
N ALA A 371 0.27 20.94 -21.84
CA ALA A 371 0.49 22.35 -21.56
C ALA A 371 1.94 22.58 -21.06
N PRO A 372 2.61 23.65 -21.50
CA PRO A 372 3.97 23.95 -21.06
C PRO A 372 4.00 24.19 -19.54
N ALA A 373 5.00 23.59 -18.90
CA ALA A 373 5.23 23.72 -17.46
C ALA A 373 5.42 25.20 -17.08
N PRO A 374 4.88 25.64 -15.91
CA PRO A 374 5.08 27.00 -15.43
C PRO A 374 6.56 27.28 -15.23
N ALA A 375 6.99 28.45 -15.68
CA ALA A 375 8.38 28.90 -15.58
C ALA A 375 8.82 28.96 -14.10
N PRO A 376 10.06 28.54 -13.79
CA PRO A 376 10.58 28.60 -12.44
C PRO A 376 10.60 30.05 -11.94
N ALA A 377 10.13 30.24 -10.70
CA ALA A 377 10.17 31.53 -10.03
C ALA A 377 11.61 32.06 -9.94
N PRO A 378 11.84 33.37 -10.16
CA PRO A 378 13.17 33.95 -10.11
C PRO A 378 13.80 33.75 -8.73
N ALA A 379 15.05 33.29 -8.72
CA ALA A 379 15.82 33.04 -7.51
C ALA A 379 15.94 34.32 -6.66
N PRO A 380 15.78 34.23 -5.34
CA PRO A 380 15.97 35.38 -4.45
C PRO A 380 17.41 35.90 -4.56
N LYS A 381 17.52 37.23 -4.69
CA LYS A 381 18.79 37.95 -4.82
C LYS A 381 19.68 37.66 -3.61
N PRO A 382 20.98 37.34 -3.78
CA PRO A 382 21.89 37.10 -2.68
C PRO A 382 21.92 38.29 -1.71
N ALA A 383 21.82 37.98 -0.42
CA ALA A 383 21.98 38.97 0.64
C ALA A 383 23.40 39.56 0.59
N PRO A 384 23.55 40.88 0.80
CA PRO A 384 24.87 41.52 0.81
C PRO A 384 25.76 40.92 1.90
N ALA A 385 27.02 40.68 1.54
CA ALA A 385 28.02 40.10 2.42
C ALA A 385 28.22 40.95 3.69
N PRO A 386 28.33 40.33 4.87
CA PRO A 386 28.59 41.06 6.11
C PRO A 386 29.95 41.77 6.03
N ALA A 387 29.98 43.01 6.52
CA ALA A 387 31.18 43.83 6.57
C ALA A 387 32.27 43.17 7.43
N PRO A 388 33.55 43.28 7.05
CA PRO A 388 34.65 42.68 7.79
C PRO A 388 34.73 43.26 9.21
N ALA A 389 34.85 42.37 10.19
CA ALA A 389 34.99 42.70 11.59
C ALA A 389 36.27 43.53 11.86
N PRO A 390 36.21 44.53 12.75
CA PRO A 390 37.38 45.32 13.12
C PRO A 390 38.46 44.46 13.79
N ALA A 391 39.72 44.76 13.44
CA ALA A 391 40.89 44.01 13.88
C ALA A 391 41.05 44.03 15.43
N PRO A 392 41.44 42.89 16.03
CA PRO A 392 41.63 42.81 17.48
C PRO A 392 42.81 43.67 17.93
N LYS A 393 42.58 44.42 19.01
CA LYS A 393 43.57 45.24 19.70
C LYS A 393 44.57 44.32 20.43
N PRO A 394 45.88 44.58 20.38
CA PRO A 394 46.88 43.72 21.00
C PRO A 394 46.76 43.74 22.53
N GLU A 395 46.52 42.57 23.12
CA GLU A 395 46.63 42.35 24.55
C GLU A 395 48.09 42.08 24.97
N LYS A 396 48.33 42.47 26.22
CA LYS A 396 49.59 42.62 26.95
C LYS A 396 50.32 41.29 27.19
N PRO A 397 51.67 41.27 27.33
CA PRO A 397 52.44 40.04 27.48
C PRO A 397 52.11 39.25 28.74
N ALA A 398 52.11 37.93 28.58
CA ALA A 398 51.78 36.89 29.55
C ALA A 398 52.61 36.92 30.85
N GLU A 399 51.92 36.78 31.98
CA GLU A 399 52.53 36.35 33.23
C GLU A 399 52.77 34.83 33.24
N LYS A 400 53.90 34.48 33.86
CA LYS A 400 54.53 33.16 33.97
C LYS A 400 53.62 32.11 34.65
N PRO A 401 53.54 30.85 34.16
CA PRO A 401 52.77 29.81 34.83
C PRO A 401 53.43 29.36 36.13
N ALA A 402 52.65 29.28 37.20
CA ALA A 402 53.00 28.59 38.45
C ALA A 402 52.98 27.05 38.25
N PRO A 403 53.76 26.28 39.02
CA PRO A 403 53.90 24.83 38.80
C PRO A 403 52.64 24.05 39.20
N ALA A 404 52.35 23.00 38.44
CA ALA A 404 51.21 22.11 38.61
C ALA A 404 51.22 21.35 39.96
N PRO A 405 50.06 21.09 40.57
CA PRO A 405 49.96 20.21 41.73
C PRO A 405 50.17 18.74 41.32
N LYS A 406 50.85 18.00 42.20
CA LYS A 406 51.22 16.58 42.07
C LYS A 406 49.99 15.70 42.33
N PRO A 407 49.79 14.57 41.62
CA PRO A 407 48.65 13.69 41.86
C PRO A 407 48.78 12.99 43.22
N GLU A 408 47.73 13.08 44.03
CA GLU A 408 47.59 12.30 45.25
C GLU A 408 47.38 10.83 44.91
N THR A 409 48.09 9.95 45.64
CA THR A 409 47.96 8.50 45.52
C THR A 409 46.72 8.04 46.31
N PRO A 410 45.89 7.13 45.75
CA PRO A 410 44.73 6.63 46.47
C PRO A 410 45.18 5.79 47.68
N LYS A 411 44.61 6.07 48.86
CA LYS A 411 44.83 5.28 50.07
C LYS A 411 44.00 4.00 49.97
N THR A 412 44.66 2.88 49.71
CA THR A 412 44.05 1.56 49.82
C THR A 412 44.18 1.04 51.25
N GLY A 413 43.13 0.41 51.76
CA GLY A 413 43.11 -0.17 53.11
C GLY A 413 42.06 -1.26 53.25
N TRP A 414 42.35 -2.22 54.13
CA TRP A 414 41.45 -3.32 54.48
C TRP A 414 40.65 -2.96 55.74
N LYS A 415 39.32 -3.06 55.67
CA LYS A 415 38.42 -2.86 56.82
C LYS A 415 37.66 -4.16 57.11
N GLN A 416 37.62 -4.58 58.36
CA GLN A 416 36.90 -5.76 58.80
C GLN A 416 35.52 -5.35 59.35
N GLU A 417 34.44 -5.88 58.79
CA GLU A 417 33.07 -5.61 59.25
C GLU A 417 32.28 -6.93 59.21
N ASN A 418 31.62 -7.29 60.31
CA ASN A 418 30.91 -8.57 60.47
C ASN A 418 31.75 -9.84 60.16
N GLY A 419 33.04 -9.80 60.52
CA GLY A 419 33.95 -10.95 60.34
C GLY A 419 34.46 -11.16 58.92
N MET A 420 34.02 -10.35 57.96
CA MET A 420 34.47 -10.38 56.57
C MET A 420 35.37 -9.17 56.27
N TRP A 421 36.44 -9.40 55.52
CA TRP A 421 37.40 -8.36 55.14
C TRP A 421 36.99 -7.69 53.83
N TYR A 422 36.92 -6.36 53.84
CA TYR A 422 36.58 -5.55 52.68
C TYR A 422 37.75 -4.65 52.32
N PHE A 423 38.15 -4.68 51.05
CA PHE A 423 39.17 -3.80 50.50
C PHE A 423 38.50 -2.57 49.90
N TYR A 424 38.90 -1.38 50.35
CA TYR A 424 38.38 -0.13 49.81
C TYR A 424 39.49 0.71 49.19
N ASN A 425 39.12 1.40 48.12
CA ASN A 425 39.95 2.31 47.34
C ASN A 425 39.15 3.62 47.22
N THR A 426 39.64 4.70 47.82
CA THR A 426 39.08 6.06 47.65
C THR A 426 40.04 6.92 46.87
#